data_AF-A0A1G3CR28-F1
#
_entry.id   AF-A0A1G3CR28-F1
#
_cell.length_a   1.000
_cell.length_b   1.000
_cell.length_c   1.000
_cell.angle_alpha   90.00
_cell.angle_beta   90.00
_cell.angle_gamma   90.00
#
_symmetry.space_group_name_H-M   'P 1'
#
loop_
_entity.id
_entity.type
_entity.pdbx_description
1 polymer ?
#
loop_
_entity_poly.entity_id
_entity_poly.type
_entity_poly.pdbx_seq_one_letter_code
_entity_poly.pdbx_strand_id
1 'polypeptide(L)'
;MLQEDKKSIIEAEERFRHEIKLKLESEFSKSQPTIEKIEDSAKDIEKKASSKVLDFLNSSLGMLLISSVLISGGGTLYQQAQHHYAVEQKNKEQLVAYQFEIGDRIQNMRYLLRHSKTVGDAKTALASIFKSKFPLNSDLDNKSLSALYFNLYQLIQGSQKTKSREAMEILRELEDAEYSLQSKDNNSLLNADEKEKLTKLVLSIEKLHLDSPVN
;
A
#
# COMPACT_ATOMS: atom_id res chain seq x y z
N MET A 1 1.82 -25.95 -23.10
CA MET A 1 2.45 -25.43 -21.86
C MET A 1 1.59 -24.28 -21.40
N LEU A 2 0.92 -24.38 -20.26
CA LEU A 2 0.18 -23.24 -19.70
C LEU A 2 1.22 -22.19 -19.31
N GLN A 3 1.08 -20.96 -19.82
CA GLN A 3 1.93 -19.83 -19.45
C GLN A 3 1.95 -19.70 -17.91
N GLU A 4 3.13 -19.51 -17.32
CA GLU A 4 3.38 -19.44 -15.87
C GLU A 4 2.32 -18.59 -15.12
N ASP A 5 1.89 -17.48 -15.73
CA ASP A 5 0.87 -16.57 -15.19
C ASP A 5 -0.49 -17.25 -14.97
N LYS A 6 -0.92 -18.12 -15.91
CA LYS A 6 -2.19 -18.85 -15.79
C LYS A 6 -2.14 -19.89 -14.68
N LYS A 7 -0.95 -20.46 -14.43
CA LYS A 7 -0.74 -21.42 -13.35
C LYS A 7 -0.80 -20.73 -11.98
N SER A 8 -0.20 -19.54 -11.86
CA SER A 8 -0.27 -18.73 -10.63
C SER A 8 -1.71 -18.34 -10.28
N ILE A 9 -2.52 -17.96 -11.28
CA ILE A 9 -3.93 -17.62 -11.07
C ILE A 9 -4.72 -18.84 -10.58
N ILE A 10 -4.50 -20.01 -11.18
CA ILE A 10 -5.18 -21.25 -10.79
C ILE A 10 -4.77 -21.69 -9.37
N GLU A 11 -3.48 -21.59 -9.01
CA GLU A 11 -3.01 -21.92 -7.66
C GLU A 11 -3.54 -20.96 -6.60
N ALA A 12 -3.65 -19.66 -6.93
CA ALA A 12 -4.27 -18.67 -6.05
C ALA A 12 -5.77 -18.95 -5.86
N GLU A 13 -6.48 -19.31 -6.94
CA GLU A 13 -7.88 -19.70 -6.89
C GLU A 13 -8.10 -20.95 -6.05
N GLU A 14 -7.23 -21.96 -6.15
CA GLU A 14 -7.36 -23.20 -5.39
C GLU A 14 -7.08 -23.00 -3.89
N ARG A 15 -6.09 -22.17 -3.55
CA ARG A 15 -5.83 -21.76 -2.15
C ARG A 15 -7.03 -21.01 -1.57
N PHE A 16 -7.65 -20.14 -2.37
CA PHE A 16 -8.84 -19.40 -1.96
C PHE A 16 -10.05 -20.32 -1.74
N ARG A 17 -10.30 -21.27 -2.65
CA ARG A 17 -11.36 -22.29 -2.47
C ARG A 17 -11.17 -23.06 -1.17
N HIS A 18 -9.92 -23.41 -0.85
CA HIS A 18 -9.60 -24.11 0.39
C HIS A 18 -9.80 -23.23 1.63
N GLU A 19 -9.42 -21.95 1.60
CA GLU A 19 -9.60 -21.02 2.71
C GLU A 19 -11.08 -20.72 2.99
N ILE A 20 -11.90 -20.55 1.95
CA ILE A 20 -13.35 -20.37 2.09
C ILE A 20 -13.99 -21.63 2.68
N LYS A 21 -13.59 -22.81 2.21
CA LYS A 21 -14.06 -24.08 2.78
C LYS A 21 -13.74 -24.19 4.26
N LEU A 22 -12.50 -23.90 4.66
CA LEU A 22 -12.09 -23.91 6.06
C LEU A 22 -12.83 -22.87 6.91
N LYS A 23 -13.06 -21.67 6.38
CA LYS A 23 -13.85 -20.64 7.07
C LYS A 23 -15.31 -21.07 7.23
N LEU A 24 -15.94 -21.58 6.18
CA LEU A 24 -17.30 -22.11 6.24
C LEU A 24 -17.41 -23.26 7.24
N GLU A 25 -16.49 -24.22 7.21
CA GLU A 25 -16.44 -25.33 8.17
C GLU A 25 -16.23 -24.81 9.60
N SER A 26 -15.35 -23.82 9.81
CA SER A 26 -15.12 -23.23 11.13
C SER A 26 -16.32 -22.44 11.66
N GLU A 27 -17.04 -21.73 10.80
CA GLU A 27 -18.26 -20.99 11.14
C GLU A 27 -19.43 -21.95 11.40
N PHE A 28 -19.54 -23.04 10.62
CA PHE A 28 -20.50 -24.12 10.87
C PHE A 28 -20.21 -24.84 12.19
N SER A 29 -18.95 -25.14 12.49
CA SER A 29 -18.56 -25.78 13.75
C SER A 29 -18.69 -24.85 14.96
N LYS A 30 -18.57 -23.54 14.79
CA LYS A 30 -18.91 -22.55 15.83
C LYS A 30 -20.41 -22.38 16.04
N SER A 31 -21.20 -22.67 15.01
CA SER A 31 -22.67 -22.61 15.03
C SER A 31 -23.31 -23.92 15.52
N GLN A 32 -22.61 -25.05 15.44
CA GLN A 32 -23.01 -26.35 15.99
C GLN A 32 -23.43 -26.30 17.48
N PRO A 33 -22.69 -25.67 18.41
CA PRO A 33 -23.11 -25.59 19.81
C PRO A 33 -24.32 -24.66 20.02
N THR A 34 -24.65 -23.80 19.05
CA THR A 34 -25.89 -23.00 19.07
C THR A 34 -27.07 -23.84 18.58
N ILE A 35 -26.86 -24.70 17.58
CA ILE A 35 -27.89 -25.63 17.08
C ILE A 35 -28.19 -26.72 18.13
N GLU A 36 -27.18 -27.29 18.79
CA GLU A 36 -27.37 -28.27 19.88
C GLU A 36 -28.06 -27.65 21.11
N LYS A 37 -27.74 -26.39 21.46
CA LYS A 37 -28.41 -25.66 22.56
C LYS A 37 -29.85 -25.26 22.22
N ILE A 38 -30.15 -24.99 20.95
CA ILE A 38 -31.52 -24.79 20.47
C ILE A 38 -32.27 -26.12 20.51
N GLU A 39 -31.64 -27.25 20.15
CA GLU A 39 -32.23 -28.59 20.25
C GLU A 39 -32.57 -29.00 21.70
N ASP A 40 -31.70 -28.68 22.66
CA ASP A 40 -31.93 -28.94 24.08
C ASP A 40 -32.96 -27.97 24.71
N SER A 41 -33.03 -26.72 24.23
CA SER A 41 -34.05 -25.74 24.67
C SER A 41 -35.41 -25.92 23.96
N ALA A 42 -35.42 -26.61 22.82
CA ALA A 42 -36.63 -26.92 22.03
C ALA A 42 -37.36 -28.18 22.50
N LYS A 43 -36.73 -29.01 23.35
CA LYS A 43 -37.34 -30.24 23.90
C LYS A 43 -38.63 -29.98 24.67
N ASP A 44 -38.80 -28.78 25.25
CA ASP A 44 -39.96 -28.47 26.09
C ASP A 44 -40.97 -27.47 25.48
N ILE A 45 -40.68 -26.81 24.34
CA ILE A 45 -41.62 -25.83 23.75
C ILE A 45 -41.89 -26.01 22.24
N GLU A 46 -41.07 -26.74 21.47
CA GLU A 46 -41.08 -26.61 20.00
C GLU A 46 -41.10 -27.93 19.22
N LYS A 47 -42.30 -28.51 19.01
CA LYS A 47 -42.51 -29.47 17.90
C LYS A 47 -43.29 -28.93 16.71
N LYS A 48 -44.02 -27.82 16.86
CA LYS A 48 -44.85 -27.22 15.79
C LYS A 48 -44.30 -25.92 15.20
N ALA A 49 -43.46 -25.18 15.93
CA ALA A 49 -42.85 -23.94 15.46
C ALA A 49 -41.52 -24.22 14.72
N SER A 50 -40.65 -25.02 15.32
CA SER A 50 -39.41 -25.52 14.71
C SER A 50 -39.66 -26.33 13.44
N SER A 51 -40.67 -27.22 13.43
CA SER A 51 -41.03 -27.98 12.24
C SER A 51 -41.50 -27.05 11.12
N LYS A 52 -42.27 -26.00 11.42
CA LYS A 52 -42.71 -25.02 10.42
C LYS A 52 -41.58 -24.15 9.89
N VAL A 53 -40.57 -23.83 10.70
CA VAL A 53 -39.38 -23.11 10.25
C VAL A 53 -38.52 -24.01 9.36
N LEU A 54 -38.32 -25.27 9.73
CA LEU A 54 -37.61 -26.26 8.91
C LEU A 54 -38.37 -26.57 7.61
N ASP A 55 -39.68 -26.75 7.68
CA ASP A 55 -40.55 -26.95 6.50
C ASP A 55 -40.55 -25.71 5.61
N PHE A 56 -40.49 -24.50 6.18
CA PHE A 56 -40.36 -23.27 5.43
C PHE A 56 -39.00 -23.19 4.72
N LEU A 57 -37.89 -23.46 5.41
CA LEU A 57 -36.54 -23.48 4.84
C LEU A 57 -36.37 -24.56 3.76
N ASN A 58 -37.04 -25.71 3.92
CA ASN A 58 -37.05 -26.81 2.95
C ASN A 58 -38.13 -26.67 1.86
N SER A 59 -38.96 -25.63 1.92
CA SER A 59 -39.94 -25.31 0.88
C SER A 59 -39.28 -24.59 -0.30
N SER A 60 -39.95 -24.57 -1.43
CA SER A 60 -39.53 -23.78 -2.60
C SER A 60 -39.33 -22.29 -2.31
N LEU A 61 -40.10 -21.69 -1.39
CA LEU A 61 -39.93 -20.29 -0.99
C LEU A 61 -38.72 -20.08 -0.06
N GLY A 62 -38.48 -21.02 0.88
CA GLY A 62 -37.32 -20.97 1.77
C GLY A 62 -36.03 -21.28 1.04
N MET A 63 -36.04 -22.23 0.12
CA MET A 63 -34.92 -22.48 -0.78
C MET A 63 -34.62 -21.26 -1.66
N LEU A 64 -35.64 -20.56 -2.17
CA LEU A 64 -35.42 -19.29 -2.89
C LEU A 64 -34.83 -18.20 -1.98
N LEU A 65 -35.26 -18.10 -0.73
CA LEU A 65 -34.71 -17.17 0.25
C LEU A 65 -33.26 -17.51 0.64
N ILE A 66 -32.96 -18.76 0.97
CA ILE A 66 -31.60 -19.24 1.26
C ILE A 66 -30.70 -19.03 0.05
N SER A 67 -31.19 -19.35 -1.16
CA SER A 67 -30.47 -19.08 -2.41
C SER A 67 -30.24 -17.58 -2.59
N SER A 68 -31.23 -16.74 -2.31
CA SER A 68 -31.08 -15.29 -2.41
C SER A 68 -30.06 -14.73 -1.43
N VAL A 69 -29.99 -15.25 -0.19
CA VAL A 69 -29.00 -14.85 0.83
C VAL A 69 -27.61 -15.42 0.52
N LEU A 70 -27.50 -16.62 -0.04
CA LEU A 70 -26.23 -17.19 -0.52
C LEU A 70 -25.71 -16.44 -1.76
N ILE A 71 -26.58 -16.07 -2.69
CA ILE A 71 -26.22 -15.34 -3.92
C ILE A 71 -25.91 -13.88 -3.60
N SER A 72 -26.69 -13.23 -2.74
CA SER A 72 -26.45 -11.83 -2.32
C SER A 72 -25.32 -11.70 -1.31
N GLY A 73 -25.22 -12.58 -0.31
CA GLY A 73 -24.14 -12.62 0.68
C GLY A 73 -22.83 -13.18 0.14
N GLY A 74 -22.88 -14.20 -0.73
CA GLY A 74 -21.70 -14.70 -1.44
C GLY A 74 -21.18 -13.71 -2.49
N GLY A 75 -22.09 -13.00 -3.17
CA GLY A 75 -21.75 -11.93 -4.11
C GLY A 75 -21.10 -10.72 -3.44
N THR A 76 -21.59 -10.29 -2.28
CA THR A 76 -20.96 -9.19 -1.51
C THR A 76 -19.60 -9.59 -0.94
N LEU A 77 -19.44 -10.83 -0.44
CA LEU A 77 -18.14 -11.33 0.01
C LEU A 77 -17.14 -11.48 -1.15
N TYR A 78 -17.60 -11.94 -2.32
CA TYR A 78 -16.78 -12.05 -3.53
C TYR A 78 -16.36 -10.68 -4.05
N GLN A 79 -17.30 -9.74 -4.12
CA GLN A 79 -17.03 -8.36 -4.53
C GLN A 79 -16.13 -7.64 -3.52
N GLN A 80 -16.30 -7.89 -2.22
CA GLN A 80 -15.45 -7.34 -1.17
C GLN A 80 -14.03 -7.91 -1.21
N ALA A 81 -13.88 -9.21 -1.45
CA ALA A 81 -12.58 -9.84 -1.63
C ALA A 81 -11.88 -9.31 -2.88
N GLN A 82 -12.57 -9.24 -4.03
CA GLN A 82 -12.02 -8.63 -5.25
C GLN A 82 -11.61 -7.18 -5.04
N HIS A 83 -12.44 -6.38 -4.37
CA HIS A 83 -12.09 -5.00 -4.02
C HIS A 83 -10.87 -4.94 -3.09
N HIS A 84 -10.77 -5.84 -2.12
CA HIS A 84 -9.62 -5.90 -1.22
C HIS A 84 -8.33 -6.23 -1.96
N TYR A 85 -8.33 -7.26 -2.81
CA TYR A 85 -7.18 -7.62 -3.65
C TYR A 85 -6.81 -6.49 -4.62
N ALA A 86 -7.80 -5.85 -5.25
CA ALA A 86 -7.54 -4.71 -6.13
C ALA A 86 -6.92 -3.52 -5.38
N VAL A 87 -7.37 -3.24 -4.16
CA VAL A 87 -6.78 -2.19 -3.30
C VAL A 87 -5.38 -2.56 -2.87
N GLU A 88 -5.14 -3.81 -2.47
CA GLU A 88 -3.82 -4.28 -2.06
C GLU A 88 -2.82 -4.23 -3.22
N GLN A 89 -3.22 -4.69 -4.40
CA GLN A 89 -2.42 -4.64 -5.61
C GLN A 89 -2.08 -3.20 -5.99
N LYS A 90 -3.08 -2.31 -5.97
CA LYS A 90 -2.89 -0.88 -6.21
C LYS A 90 -1.94 -0.25 -5.19
N ASN A 91 -2.05 -0.60 -3.91
CA ASN A 91 -1.15 -0.12 -2.87
C ASN A 91 0.29 -0.60 -3.09
N LYS A 92 0.49 -1.85 -3.53
CA LYS A 92 1.81 -2.39 -3.90
C LYS A 92 2.40 -1.64 -5.09
N GLU A 93 1.62 -1.41 -6.14
CA GLU A 93 2.05 -0.65 -7.31
C GLU A 93 2.44 0.79 -6.94
N GLN A 94 1.61 1.46 -6.14
CA GLN A 94 1.89 2.82 -5.66
C GLN A 94 3.11 2.86 -4.75
N LEU A 95 3.27 1.88 -3.87
CA LEU A 95 4.43 1.75 -2.99
C LEU A 95 5.73 1.69 -3.81
N VAL A 96 5.78 0.78 -4.80
CA VAL A 96 6.94 0.62 -5.68
C VAL A 96 7.19 1.90 -6.48
N ALA A 97 6.14 2.50 -7.05
CA ALA A 97 6.26 3.73 -7.82
C ALA A 97 6.84 4.89 -6.99
N TYR A 98 6.37 5.08 -5.75
CA TYR A 98 6.92 6.10 -4.86
C TYR A 98 8.34 5.79 -4.43
N GLN A 99 8.65 4.54 -4.07
CA GLN A 99 9.99 4.13 -3.68
C GLN A 99 11.01 4.38 -4.79
N PHE A 100 10.68 4.01 -6.03
CA PHE A 100 11.57 4.21 -7.16
C PHE A 100 11.71 5.69 -7.49
N GLU A 101 10.60 6.45 -7.60
CA GLU A 101 10.65 7.87 -7.95
C GLU A 101 11.48 8.66 -6.92
N ILE A 102 11.30 8.38 -5.63
CA ILE A 102 12.12 8.98 -4.56
C ILE A 102 13.59 8.60 -4.74
N GLY A 103 13.88 7.32 -4.98
CA GLY A 103 15.24 6.81 -5.16
C GLY A 103 15.96 7.45 -6.35
N ASP A 104 15.30 7.51 -7.51
CA ASP A 104 15.84 8.12 -8.72
C ASP A 104 16.17 9.60 -8.51
N ARG A 105 15.24 10.36 -7.92
CA ARG A 105 15.47 11.78 -7.60
C ARG A 105 16.66 11.98 -6.67
N ILE A 106 16.79 11.18 -5.61
CA ILE A 106 17.92 11.25 -4.67
C ILE A 106 19.24 10.93 -5.37
N GLN A 107 19.28 9.88 -6.20
CA GLN A 107 20.48 9.50 -6.95
C GLN A 107 20.88 10.60 -7.95
N ASN A 108 19.90 11.18 -8.66
CA ASN A 108 20.13 12.29 -9.57
C ASN A 108 20.66 13.53 -8.84
N MET A 109 20.07 13.90 -7.70
CA MET A 109 20.58 14.98 -6.84
C MET A 109 22.04 14.72 -6.43
N ARG A 110 22.33 13.51 -5.94
CA ARG A 110 23.68 13.12 -5.50
C ARG A 110 24.69 13.21 -6.64
N TYR A 111 24.32 12.73 -7.82
CA TYR A 111 25.19 12.78 -9.00
C TYR A 111 25.46 14.23 -9.43
N LEU A 112 24.43 15.07 -9.52
CA LEU A 112 24.56 16.46 -9.96
C LEU A 112 25.31 17.32 -8.93
N LEU A 113 25.04 17.15 -7.63
CA LEU A 113 25.76 17.84 -6.55
C LEU A 113 27.26 17.52 -6.57
N ARG A 114 27.64 16.26 -6.83
CA ARG A 114 29.05 15.87 -6.95
C ARG A 114 29.80 16.72 -7.97
N HIS A 115 29.15 17.02 -9.10
CA HIS A 115 29.74 17.77 -10.22
C HIS A 115 29.48 19.28 -10.15
N SER A 116 28.69 19.76 -9.19
CA SER A 116 28.34 21.17 -9.06
C SER A 116 29.56 22.02 -8.71
N LYS A 117 29.78 23.10 -9.47
CA LYS A 117 30.84 24.09 -9.25
C LYS A 117 30.28 25.46 -8.89
N THR A 118 29.09 25.77 -9.40
CA THR A 118 28.40 27.04 -9.18
C THR A 118 27.14 26.84 -8.34
N VAL A 119 26.62 27.95 -7.79
CA VAL A 119 25.31 27.98 -7.14
C VAL A 119 24.21 27.56 -8.11
N GLY A 120 24.28 27.94 -9.40
CA GLY A 120 23.33 27.52 -10.42
C GLY A 120 23.32 26.00 -10.64
N ASP A 121 24.49 25.35 -10.61
CA ASP A 121 24.59 23.89 -10.67
C ASP A 121 23.90 23.23 -9.46
N ALA A 122 24.11 23.79 -8.26
CA ALA A 122 23.49 23.28 -7.03
C ALA A 122 21.97 23.43 -7.05
N LYS A 123 21.44 24.59 -7.47
CA LYS A 123 19.99 24.79 -7.66
C LYS A 123 19.42 23.79 -8.67
N THR A 124 20.14 23.56 -9.77
CA THR A 124 19.74 22.57 -10.80
C THR A 124 19.73 21.16 -10.23
N ALA A 125 20.72 20.81 -9.41
CA ALA A 125 20.76 19.52 -8.73
C ALA A 125 19.54 19.34 -7.82
N LEU A 126 19.24 20.34 -7.00
CA LEU A 126 18.17 20.29 -5.99
C LEU A 126 16.76 20.51 -6.53
N ALA A 127 16.60 20.96 -7.78
CA ALA A 127 15.28 21.15 -8.42
C ALA A 127 14.39 19.90 -8.33
N SER A 128 15.00 18.72 -8.29
CA SER A 128 14.35 17.40 -8.14
C SER A 128 13.51 17.26 -6.85
N ILE A 129 13.79 18.09 -5.84
CA ILE A 129 12.99 18.20 -4.60
C ILE A 129 11.55 18.59 -4.93
N PHE A 130 11.34 19.52 -5.86
CA PHE A 130 10.01 20.05 -6.16
C PHE A 130 9.36 19.35 -7.33
N LYS A 131 10.15 18.98 -8.34
CA LYS A 131 9.64 18.39 -9.58
C LYS A 131 10.60 17.36 -10.14
N SER A 132 10.10 16.23 -10.63
CA SER A 132 10.95 15.30 -11.37
C SER A 132 11.45 15.91 -12.66
N LYS A 133 12.69 15.59 -13.04
CA LYS A 133 13.18 15.86 -14.39
C LYS A 133 12.71 14.78 -15.38
N PHE A 134 12.57 13.55 -14.89
CA PHE A 134 12.23 12.37 -15.67
C PHE A 134 11.27 11.49 -14.85
N PRO A 135 10.00 11.89 -14.70
CA PRO A 135 9.07 11.14 -13.86
C PRO A 135 8.80 9.75 -14.47
N LEU A 136 8.71 8.74 -13.60
CA LEU A 136 8.38 7.38 -14.03
C LEU A 136 7.00 7.26 -14.68
N ASN A 137 6.04 8.07 -14.20
CA ASN A 137 4.71 8.16 -14.76
C ASN A 137 4.16 9.59 -14.62
N SER A 138 3.16 9.93 -15.42
CA SER A 138 2.57 11.27 -15.47
C SER A 138 1.99 11.74 -14.14
N ASP A 139 1.54 10.80 -13.29
CA ASP A 139 0.88 11.12 -12.03
C ASP A 139 1.85 11.62 -10.95
N LEU A 140 3.16 11.43 -11.15
CA LEU A 140 4.22 11.86 -10.24
C LEU A 140 4.92 13.15 -10.69
N ASP A 141 4.66 13.65 -11.90
CA ASP A 141 5.41 14.77 -12.51
C ASP A 141 5.42 16.02 -11.62
N ASN A 142 4.27 16.39 -11.06
CA ASN A 142 4.10 17.60 -10.26
C ASN A 142 4.07 17.35 -8.75
N LYS A 143 4.60 16.21 -8.29
CA LYS A 143 4.71 15.91 -6.86
C LYS A 143 6.10 16.24 -6.36
N SER A 144 6.18 17.02 -5.28
CA SER A 144 7.43 17.24 -4.55
C SER A 144 7.86 15.97 -3.83
N LEU A 145 9.15 15.88 -3.50
CA LEU A 145 9.73 14.77 -2.76
C LEU A 145 9.06 14.63 -1.37
N SER A 146 8.69 15.75 -0.74
CA SER A 146 7.91 15.77 0.50
C SER A 146 6.53 15.15 0.33
N ALA A 147 5.83 15.45 -0.78
CA ALA A 147 4.56 14.81 -1.08
C ALA A 147 4.71 13.32 -1.38
N LEU A 148 5.79 12.91 -2.07
CA LEU A 148 6.08 11.49 -2.32
C LEU A 148 6.34 10.73 -1.02
N TYR A 149 7.17 11.27 -0.12
CA TYR A 149 7.40 10.67 1.20
C TYR A 149 6.14 10.63 2.06
N PHE A 150 5.30 11.67 2.03
CA PHE A 150 4.04 11.67 2.75
C PHE A 150 3.09 10.57 2.27
N ASN A 151 3.02 10.34 0.96
CA ASN A 151 2.23 9.24 0.39
C ASN A 151 2.85 7.88 0.72
N LEU A 152 4.17 7.76 0.65
CA LEU A 152 4.89 6.55 1.05
C LEU A 152 4.63 6.18 2.51
N TYR A 153 4.67 7.16 3.42
CA TYR A 153 4.44 7.00 4.86
C TYR A 153 3.08 6.39 5.21
N GLN A 154 2.07 6.59 4.36
CA GLN A 154 0.74 6.00 4.52
C GLN A 154 0.69 4.52 4.13
N LEU A 155 1.57 4.09 3.23
CA LEU A 155 1.60 2.73 2.68
C LEU A 155 2.53 1.78 3.43
N ILE A 156 3.53 2.34 4.15
CA ILE A 156 4.54 1.55 4.88
C ILE A 156 4.21 1.39 6.36
N GLN A 157 4.78 0.35 6.98
CA GLN A 157 4.58 0.01 8.38
C GLN A 157 5.92 -0.28 9.09
N GLY A 158 5.86 -0.40 10.43
CA GLY A 158 7.02 -0.78 11.25
C GLY A 158 8.20 0.20 11.14
N SER A 159 9.41 -0.34 11.10
CA SER A 159 10.66 0.44 11.07
C SER A 159 10.80 1.33 9.82
N GLN A 160 10.18 0.96 8.69
CA GLN A 160 10.18 1.79 7.48
C GLN A 160 9.46 3.11 7.70
N LYS A 161 8.38 3.09 8.50
CA LYS A 161 7.61 4.28 8.83
C LYS A 161 8.43 5.29 9.65
N THR A 162 9.26 4.79 10.57
CA THR A 162 10.22 5.62 11.31
C THR A 162 11.29 6.21 10.40
N LYS A 163 11.91 5.38 9.54
CA LYS A 163 12.92 5.85 8.57
C LYS A 163 12.38 6.89 7.61
N SER A 164 11.15 6.69 7.11
CA SER A 164 10.49 7.67 6.24
C SER A 164 10.21 8.99 6.95
N ARG A 165 9.90 8.96 8.26
CA ARG A 165 9.73 10.19 9.04
C ARG A 165 11.05 10.93 9.21
N GLU A 166 12.11 10.22 9.58
CA GLU A 166 13.46 10.79 9.68
C GLU A 166 13.92 11.37 8.34
N ALA A 167 13.63 10.67 7.23
CA ALA A 167 13.95 11.16 5.89
C ALA A 167 13.20 12.46 5.56
N MET A 168 11.94 12.60 5.98
CA MET A 168 11.17 13.85 5.81
C MET A 168 11.74 15.01 6.64
N GLU A 169 12.25 14.74 7.83
CA GLU A 169 12.89 15.77 8.67
C GLU A 169 14.17 16.30 8.00
N ILE A 170 15.02 15.40 7.49
CA ILE A 170 16.25 15.77 6.76
C ILE A 170 15.91 16.45 5.42
N LEU A 171 14.85 16.00 4.75
CA LEU A 171 14.37 16.64 3.52
C LEU A 171 13.94 18.09 3.76
N ARG A 172 13.32 18.38 4.90
CA ARG A 172 12.98 19.76 5.27
C ARG A 172 14.22 20.63 5.44
N GLU A 173 15.27 20.11 6.07
CA GLU A 173 16.55 20.83 6.16
C GLU A 173 17.18 21.06 4.78
N LEU A 174 17.01 20.12 3.85
CA LEU A 174 17.45 20.25 2.47
C LEU A 174 16.64 21.30 1.70
N GLU A 175 15.32 21.34 1.90
CA GLU A 175 14.43 22.38 1.35
C GLU A 175 14.82 23.77 1.86
N ASP A 176 15.10 23.93 3.16
CA ASP A 176 15.56 25.18 3.76
C ASP A 176 16.92 25.63 3.20
N ALA A 177 17.84 24.67 2.98
CA ALA A 177 19.13 24.92 2.36
C ALA A 177 19.00 25.32 0.89
N GLU A 178 18.09 24.69 0.14
CA GLU A 178 17.76 25.03 -1.24
C GLU A 178 17.19 26.45 -1.33
N TYR A 179 16.24 26.80 -0.46
CA TYR A 179 15.65 28.13 -0.39
C TYR A 179 16.71 29.21 -0.13
N SER A 180 17.69 28.90 0.73
CA SER A 180 18.81 29.81 1.02
C SER A 180 19.67 30.06 -0.23
N LEU A 181 19.85 29.06 -1.10
CA LEU A 181 20.56 29.23 -2.37
C LEU A 181 19.80 30.14 -3.34
N GLN A 182 18.46 30.18 -3.29
CA GLN A 182 17.66 30.97 -4.24
C GLN A 182 18.03 32.45 -4.24
N SER A 183 18.41 33.00 -3.08
CA SER A 183 18.87 34.39 -2.94
C SER A 183 20.25 34.68 -3.56
N LYS A 184 21.05 33.65 -3.87
CA LYS A 184 22.42 33.79 -4.38
C LYS A 184 22.47 33.82 -5.90
N ASP A 185 23.47 34.51 -6.44
CA ASP A 185 23.72 34.59 -7.88
C ASP A 185 24.13 33.23 -8.47
N ASN A 186 23.56 32.86 -9.61
CA ASN A 186 23.76 31.54 -10.21
C ASN A 186 25.20 31.31 -10.70
N ASN A 187 25.92 32.35 -11.09
CA ASN A 187 27.28 32.24 -11.61
C ASN A 187 28.35 32.25 -10.51
N SER A 188 27.96 32.56 -9.27
CA SER A 188 28.86 32.51 -8.13
C SER A 188 29.34 31.07 -7.84
N LEU A 189 30.58 30.95 -7.37
CA LEU A 189 31.14 29.66 -6.97
C LEU A 189 30.37 29.09 -5.79
N LEU A 190 30.08 27.79 -5.84
CA LEU A 190 29.50 27.08 -4.71
C LEU A 190 30.55 26.92 -3.62
N ASN A 191 30.24 27.41 -2.42
CA ASN A 191 31.12 27.26 -1.26
C ASN A 191 31.32 25.76 -0.93
N ALA A 192 32.55 25.37 -0.56
CA ALA A 192 32.90 23.98 -0.27
C ALA A 192 32.14 23.41 0.94
N ASP A 193 31.98 24.17 2.01
CA ASP A 193 31.25 23.78 3.22
C ASP A 193 29.75 23.63 2.91
N GLU A 194 29.20 24.53 2.08
CA GLU A 194 27.82 24.46 1.62
C GLU A 194 27.58 23.23 0.75
N LYS A 195 28.49 22.95 -0.19
CA LYS A 195 28.46 21.73 -1.01
C LYS A 195 28.53 20.47 -0.15
N GLU A 196 29.40 20.46 0.86
CA GLU A 196 29.52 19.33 1.78
C GLU A 196 28.24 19.14 2.60
N LYS A 197 27.65 20.22 3.13
CA LYS A 197 26.38 20.18 3.86
C LYS A 197 25.26 19.58 3.00
N LEU A 198 25.06 20.11 1.78
CA LEU A 198 24.04 19.61 0.85
C LEU A 198 24.26 18.14 0.50
N THR A 199 25.52 17.76 0.26
CA THR A 199 25.88 16.36 -0.05
C THR A 199 25.58 15.45 1.14
N LYS A 200 25.88 15.87 2.37
CA LYS A 200 25.57 15.10 3.59
C LYS A 200 24.07 14.90 3.76
N LEU A 201 23.26 15.94 3.57
CA LEU A 201 21.80 15.84 3.65
C LEU A 201 21.26 14.82 2.65
N VAL A 202 21.66 14.92 1.37
CA VAL A 202 21.22 13.98 0.33
C VAL A 202 21.66 12.54 0.63
N LEU A 203 22.89 12.33 1.09
CA LEU A 203 23.38 11.00 1.47
C LEU A 203 22.64 10.41 2.67
N SER A 204 22.26 11.23 3.65
CA SER A 204 21.48 10.78 4.81
C SER A 204 20.07 10.35 4.39
N ILE A 205 19.41 11.11 3.51
CA ILE A 205 18.11 10.73 2.94
C ILE A 205 18.26 9.43 2.14
N GLU A 206 19.29 9.32 1.29
CA GLU A 206 19.59 8.11 0.52
C GLU A 206 19.73 6.88 1.42
N LYS A 207 20.49 7.00 2.50
CA LYS A 207 20.69 5.91 3.45
C LYS A 207 19.39 5.45 4.10
N LEU A 208 18.57 6.39 4.59
CA LEU A 208 17.28 6.07 5.19
C LEU A 208 16.33 5.41 4.18
N HIS A 209 16.40 5.83 2.92
CA HIS A 209 15.57 5.30 1.84
C HIS A 209 16.00 3.91 1.36
N LEU A 210 17.31 3.69 1.15
CA LEU A 210 17.86 2.45 0.58
C LEU A 210 18.10 1.34 1.63
N ASP A 211 18.37 1.68 2.89
CA ASP A 211 18.47 0.69 3.97
C ASP A 211 17.09 0.14 4.38
N SER A 212 16.03 0.45 3.63
CA SER A 212 14.69 -0.08 3.81
C SER A 212 14.57 -1.42 3.08
N PRO A 213 14.64 -2.58 3.77
CA PRO A 213 14.41 -3.86 3.10
C PRO A 213 13.03 -3.90 2.46
N VAL A 214 12.98 -4.31 1.19
CA VAL A 214 11.78 -4.75 0.51
C VAL A 214 11.37 -6.06 1.19
N ASN A 215 10.32 -6.03 2.01
CA ASN A 215 9.69 -7.24 2.54
C ASN A 215 8.67 -7.77 1.54
#